data_AF-A0KM11-F1
#
_entry.id   AF-A0KM11-F1
#
_cell.length_a   1.000
_cell.length_b   1.000
_cell.length_c   1.000
_cell.angle_alpha   90.00
_cell.angle_beta   90.00
_cell.angle_gamma   90.00
#
_symmetry.space_group_name_H-M   'P 1'
#
loop_
_entity.id
_entity.type
_entity.pdbx_description
1 polymer ?
#
loop_
_entity_poly.entity_id
_entity_poly.type
_entity_poly.pdbx_seq_one_letter_code
_entity_poly.pdbx_strand_id
1 'polypeptide(L)'
;MDTKDLWVLDGGMGRELARRGAPFRQPEWSALALMEAPETVREVHQAYVASGARVITTNSYALVPFHIGDARFVAEGEGLAALAGQLAREVAEEQPGRVQVAGSLPPLFGSYRADLFDAGRVSELATPLIRALSPHVDLWLAETMSLIAEPLAIRALLPEDGKPFWVSFTLEDEAPGGEPTLRSGERVADAVTALASAGVDAILFNCCQPEVIEGALKVAGAALQTLDRSDIRLGAYANAFPPQPKEATANDGLDEIRTDLGPLDYLGWAERWRGVGANLIGGCCGIGPEHIQALSSRLR
;
A
#
# COMPACT_ATOMS: atom_id res chain seq x y z
N MET A 1 13.98 15.87 -3.51
CA MET A 1 13.96 14.93 -4.66
C MET A 1 13.05 15.54 -5.71
N ASP A 2 13.36 15.42 -7.00
CA ASP A 2 12.51 16.00 -8.06
C ASP A 2 11.15 15.28 -8.04
N THR A 3 10.04 16.03 -8.01
CA THR A 3 8.68 15.48 -8.08
C THR A 3 8.35 14.90 -9.45
N LYS A 4 9.30 14.88 -10.40
CA LYS A 4 9.15 14.23 -11.71
C LYS A 4 9.88 12.89 -11.82
N ASP A 5 10.76 12.57 -10.87
CA ASP A 5 11.48 11.30 -10.88
C ASP A 5 10.52 10.13 -10.67
N LEU A 6 10.59 9.13 -11.54
CA LEU A 6 9.84 7.90 -11.34
C LEU A 6 10.48 7.04 -10.25
N TRP A 7 9.66 6.62 -9.31
CA TRP A 7 10.02 5.63 -8.31
C TRP A 7 9.13 4.40 -8.48
N VAL A 8 9.80 3.27 -8.64
CA VAL A 8 9.15 1.97 -8.74
C VAL A 8 9.04 1.41 -7.32
N LEU A 9 7.82 1.13 -6.87
CA LEU A 9 7.56 0.48 -5.60
C LEU A 9 7.63 -1.05 -5.78
N ASP A 10 7.51 -1.80 -4.70
CA ASP A 10 7.41 -3.25 -4.72
C ASP A 10 6.02 -3.73 -5.17
N GLY A 11 5.75 -5.03 -4.98
CA GLY A 11 4.51 -5.70 -5.35
C GLY A 11 3.84 -6.40 -4.17
N GLY A 12 2.89 -7.30 -4.46
CA GLY A 12 2.13 -8.02 -3.44
C GLY A 12 2.93 -9.07 -2.67
N MET A 13 3.14 -8.83 -1.37
CA MET A 13 3.84 -9.73 -0.44
C MET A 13 3.19 -11.11 -0.29
N GLY A 14 1.89 -11.18 -0.03
CA GLY A 14 1.21 -12.42 0.39
C GLY A 14 1.30 -13.58 -0.60
N ARG A 15 1.03 -13.34 -1.88
CA ARG A 15 1.12 -14.40 -2.91
C ARG A 15 2.54 -14.78 -3.24
N GLU A 16 3.48 -13.84 -3.15
CA GLU A 16 4.89 -14.14 -3.37
C GLU A 16 5.45 -15.05 -2.26
N LEU A 17 5.02 -14.83 -1.01
CA LEU A 17 5.30 -15.74 0.11
C LEU A 17 4.73 -17.14 -0.15
N ALA A 18 3.45 -17.23 -0.54
CA ALA A 18 2.81 -18.50 -0.86
C ALA A 18 3.51 -19.23 -2.03
N ARG A 19 3.94 -18.49 -3.07
CA ARG A 19 4.70 -19.03 -4.22
C ARG A 19 6.04 -19.64 -3.80
N ARG A 20 6.63 -19.14 -2.71
CA ARG A 20 7.88 -19.64 -2.11
C ARG A 20 7.67 -20.75 -1.08
N GLY A 21 6.43 -21.16 -0.86
CA GLY A 21 6.09 -22.22 0.10
C GLY A 21 6.07 -21.76 1.56
N ALA A 22 6.07 -20.45 1.83
CA ALA A 22 5.86 -19.95 3.18
C ALA A 22 4.42 -20.21 3.65
N PRO A 23 4.19 -20.35 4.97
CA PRO A 23 2.85 -20.47 5.53
C PRO A 23 1.97 -19.29 5.12
N PHE A 24 0.84 -19.59 4.47
CA PHE A 24 -0.14 -18.61 4.03
C PHE A 24 -1.54 -19.17 4.27
N ARG A 25 -2.28 -18.57 5.20
CA ARG A 25 -3.67 -18.92 5.49
C ARG A 25 -4.44 -17.70 5.94
N GLN A 26 -5.75 -17.75 5.79
CA GLN A 26 -6.64 -16.72 6.29
C GLN A 26 -7.05 -17.05 7.74
N PRO A 27 -7.22 -16.07 8.63
CA PRO A 27 -7.15 -14.62 8.39
C PRO A 27 -5.75 -13.98 8.48
N GLU A 28 -4.72 -14.72 8.92
CA GLU A 28 -3.41 -14.13 9.22
C GLU A 28 -2.60 -13.69 7.98
N TRP A 29 -2.92 -14.20 6.80
CA TRP A 29 -2.32 -13.83 5.51
C TRP A 29 -0.78 -13.84 5.56
N SER A 30 -0.13 -12.72 5.24
CA SER A 30 1.32 -12.56 5.24
C SER A 30 1.92 -12.45 6.65
N ALA A 31 1.11 -12.17 7.68
CA ALA A 31 1.58 -12.16 9.06
C ALA A 31 1.94 -13.58 9.52
N LEU A 32 1.29 -14.63 9.00
CA LEU A 32 1.66 -16.00 9.35
C LEU A 32 3.09 -16.33 8.92
N ALA A 33 3.47 -15.95 7.70
CA ALA A 33 4.85 -16.10 7.24
C ALA A 33 5.83 -15.28 8.08
N LEU A 34 5.45 -14.09 8.54
CA LEU A 34 6.30 -13.31 9.46
C LEU A 34 6.55 -14.05 10.79
N MET A 35 5.55 -14.74 11.30
CA MET A 35 5.62 -15.49 12.56
C MET A 35 6.38 -16.82 12.42
N GLU A 36 6.17 -17.54 11.33
CA GLU A 36 6.64 -18.93 11.18
C GLU A 36 7.83 -19.08 10.22
N ALA A 37 8.02 -18.13 9.29
CA ALA A 37 9.05 -18.17 8.24
C ALA A 37 9.60 -16.77 7.89
N PRO A 38 10.12 -15.99 8.87
CA PRO A 38 10.58 -14.61 8.65
C PRO A 38 11.70 -14.50 7.60
N GLU A 39 12.52 -15.53 7.44
CA GLU A 39 13.55 -15.57 6.38
C GLU A 39 12.93 -15.49 4.99
N THR A 40 11.78 -16.13 4.75
CA THR A 40 11.11 -16.04 3.45
C THR A 40 10.55 -14.64 3.21
N VAL A 41 10.14 -13.90 4.26
CA VAL A 41 9.76 -12.48 4.13
C VAL A 41 10.94 -11.65 3.65
N ARG A 42 12.14 -11.88 4.23
CA ARG A 42 13.38 -11.23 3.79
C ARG A 42 13.70 -11.56 2.32
N GLU A 43 13.60 -12.82 1.93
CA GLU A 43 13.81 -13.25 0.54
C GLU A 43 12.84 -12.57 -0.46
N VAL A 44 11.59 -12.32 -0.05
CA VAL A 44 10.62 -11.59 -0.89
C VAL A 44 11.04 -10.13 -1.06
N HIS A 45 11.45 -9.45 0.02
CA HIS A 45 12.00 -8.09 -0.10
C HIS A 45 13.22 -8.06 -1.03
N GLN A 46 14.15 -9.01 -0.89
CA GLN A 46 15.32 -9.13 -1.77
C GLN A 46 14.93 -9.31 -3.23
N ALA A 47 13.89 -10.11 -3.50
CA ALA A 47 13.40 -10.33 -4.86
C ALA A 47 12.84 -9.06 -5.49
N TYR A 48 12.07 -8.25 -4.73
CA TYR A 48 11.58 -6.97 -5.24
C TYR A 48 12.70 -5.95 -5.46
N VAL A 49 13.67 -5.87 -4.56
CA VAL A 49 14.86 -5.03 -4.74
C VAL A 49 15.66 -5.46 -5.98
N ALA A 50 15.87 -6.77 -6.17
CA ALA A 50 16.56 -7.32 -7.34
C ALA A 50 15.81 -7.03 -8.65
N SER A 51 14.48 -7.07 -8.62
CA SER A 51 13.61 -6.64 -9.73
C SER A 51 13.62 -5.13 -9.98
N GLY A 52 14.26 -4.35 -9.12
CA GLY A 52 14.44 -2.93 -9.28
C GLY A 52 13.50 -2.05 -8.47
N ALA A 53 12.78 -2.55 -7.47
CA ALA A 53 12.05 -1.69 -6.54
C ALA A 53 13.00 -0.68 -5.86
N ARG A 54 12.57 0.57 -5.73
CA ARG A 54 13.25 1.65 -4.97
C ARG A 54 12.58 1.92 -3.63
N VAL A 55 11.36 1.44 -3.45
CA VAL A 55 10.65 1.45 -2.18
C VAL A 55 10.16 0.03 -1.95
N ILE A 56 10.47 -0.51 -0.78
CA ILE A 56 9.87 -1.76 -0.30
C ILE A 56 9.00 -1.46 0.91
N THR A 57 7.90 -2.19 1.03
CA THR A 57 6.85 -1.96 2.00
C THR A 57 6.93 -3.03 3.08
N THR A 58 6.98 -2.64 4.36
CA THR A 58 7.12 -3.60 5.48
C THR A 58 5.99 -4.63 5.48
N ASN A 59 6.28 -5.88 5.86
CA ASN A 59 5.25 -6.93 6.02
C ASN A 59 4.40 -6.73 7.30
N SER A 60 3.79 -5.55 7.46
CA SER A 60 3.00 -5.15 8.62
C SER A 60 1.50 -4.99 8.33
N TYR A 61 1.07 -5.17 7.08
CA TYR A 61 -0.32 -4.97 6.65
C TYR A 61 -1.34 -5.83 7.41
N ALA A 62 -1.01 -7.10 7.68
CA ALA A 62 -1.90 -8.01 8.39
C ALA A 62 -1.72 -7.97 9.93
N LEU A 63 -0.90 -7.06 10.47
CA LEU A 63 -0.63 -6.95 11.91
C LEU A 63 -1.66 -6.09 12.65
N VAL A 64 -2.94 -6.28 12.34
CA VAL A 64 -4.06 -5.59 12.99
C VAL A 64 -5.05 -6.60 13.59
N PRO A 65 -5.82 -6.24 14.63
CA PRO A 65 -6.75 -7.18 15.27
C PRO A 65 -7.72 -7.86 14.30
N PHE A 66 -8.12 -7.16 13.22
CA PHE A 66 -8.97 -7.73 12.18
C PHE A 66 -8.40 -9.03 11.57
N HIS A 67 -7.07 -9.14 11.46
CA HIS A 67 -6.38 -10.27 10.84
C HIS A 67 -5.79 -11.25 11.86
N ILE A 68 -5.17 -10.76 12.94
CA ILE A 68 -4.48 -11.62 13.93
C ILE A 68 -5.25 -11.80 15.24
N GLY A 69 -6.38 -11.13 15.40
CA GLY A 69 -7.21 -11.13 16.63
C GLY A 69 -6.66 -10.21 17.72
N ASP A 70 -7.55 -9.63 18.54
CA ASP A 70 -7.18 -8.68 19.61
C ASP A 70 -6.17 -9.27 20.60
N ALA A 71 -6.37 -10.52 21.04
CA ALA A 71 -5.50 -11.15 22.03
C ALA A 71 -4.04 -11.26 21.55
N ARG A 72 -3.84 -11.62 20.27
CA ARG A 72 -2.50 -11.69 19.68
C ARG A 72 -1.95 -10.30 19.41
N PHE A 73 -2.75 -9.39 18.88
CA PHE A 73 -2.30 -8.02 18.63
C PHE A 73 -1.75 -7.37 19.92
N VAL A 74 -2.46 -7.52 21.03
CA VAL A 74 -2.02 -7.00 22.34
C VAL A 74 -0.73 -7.70 22.83
N ALA A 75 -0.61 -9.01 22.64
CA ALA A 75 0.53 -9.78 23.13
C ALA A 75 1.80 -9.63 22.27
N GLU A 76 1.63 -9.56 20.94
CA GLU A 76 2.71 -9.78 19.97
C GLU A 76 2.80 -8.68 18.90
N GLY A 77 1.77 -7.83 18.73
CA GLY A 77 1.67 -6.89 17.61
C GLY A 77 2.84 -5.91 17.49
N GLU A 78 3.28 -5.31 18.61
CA GLU A 78 4.45 -4.41 18.63
C GLU A 78 5.75 -5.16 18.24
N GLY A 79 5.94 -6.38 18.75
CA GLY A 79 7.11 -7.20 18.44
C GLY A 79 7.16 -7.67 16.98
N LEU A 80 6.00 -8.07 16.43
CA LEU A 80 5.88 -8.46 15.02
C LEU A 80 6.10 -7.26 14.09
N ALA A 81 5.59 -6.08 14.44
CA ALA A 81 5.82 -4.87 13.66
C ALA A 81 7.30 -4.48 13.64
N ALA A 82 8.00 -4.62 14.78
CA ALA A 82 9.44 -4.39 14.85
C ALA A 82 10.21 -5.38 13.95
N LEU A 83 9.86 -6.68 14.00
CA LEU A 83 10.46 -7.69 13.13
C LEU A 83 10.22 -7.39 11.64
N ALA A 84 9.00 -7.00 11.26
CA ALA A 84 8.67 -6.63 9.88
C ALA A 84 9.52 -5.43 9.40
N GLY A 85 9.70 -4.42 10.26
CA GLY A 85 10.56 -3.28 9.99
C GLY A 85 12.03 -3.68 9.85
N GLN A 86 12.54 -4.48 10.78
CA GLN A 86 13.92 -4.95 10.80
C GLN A 86 14.28 -5.71 9.51
N LEU A 87 13.46 -6.68 9.09
CA LEU A 87 13.74 -7.49 7.89
C LEU A 87 13.80 -6.63 6.62
N ALA A 88 12.89 -5.66 6.47
CA ALA A 88 12.92 -4.75 5.33
C ALA A 88 14.14 -3.82 5.37
N ARG A 89 14.50 -3.31 6.56
CA ARG A 89 15.68 -2.46 6.75
C ARG A 89 16.98 -3.19 6.41
N GLU A 90 17.16 -4.41 6.89
CA GLU A 90 18.34 -5.22 6.58
C GLU A 90 18.54 -5.38 5.07
N VAL A 91 17.46 -5.64 4.32
CA VAL A 91 17.52 -5.74 2.85
C VAL A 91 17.84 -4.40 2.20
N ALA A 92 17.28 -3.30 2.69
CA ALA A 92 17.59 -1.96 2.17
C ALA A 92 19.07 -1.58 2.43
N GLU A 93 19.64 -1.99 3.56
CA GLU A 93 21.04 -1.74 3.92
C GLU A 93 22.04 -2.55 3.08
N GLU A 94 21.62 -3.66 2.46
CA GLU A 94 22.42 -4.37 1.45
C GLU A 94 22.62 -3.55 0.17
N GLN A 95 21.79 -2.50 -0.05
CA GLN A 95 21.87 -1.57 -1.19
C GLN A 95 21.79 -0.10 -0.73
N PRO A 96 22.79 0.41 0.02
CA PRO A 96 22.72 1.72 0.68
C PRO A 96 22.41 2.86 -0.29
N GLY A 97 21.44 3.71 0.07
CA GLY A 97 21.06 4.90 -0.70
C GLY A 97 20.28 4.61 -2.00
N ARG A 98 19.99 3.35 -2.30
CA ARG A 98 19.25 2.95 -3.51
C ARG A 98 17.79 2.58 -3.24
N VAL A 99 17.51 2.05 -2.05
CA VAL A 99 16.19 1.55 -1.64
C VAL A 99 15.73 2.26 -0.37
N GLN A 100 14.46 2.65 -0.32
CA GLN A 100 13.79 3.15 0.87
C GLN A 100 12.83 2.11 1.45
N VAL A 101 12.62 2.16 2.76
CA VAL A 101 11.66 1.31 3.48
C VAL A 101 10.42 2.14 3.84
N ALA A 102 9.26 1.72 3.36
CA ALA A 102 7.95 2.27 3.71
C ALA A 102 7.32 1.46 4.84
N GLY A 103 6.98 2.13 5.95
CA GLY A 103 6.18 1.55 7.02
C GLY A 103 4.72 1.43 6.62
N SER A 104 4.28 0.22 6.31
CA SER A 104 2.88 -0.07 5.96
C SER A 104 1.99 0.07 7.19
N LEU A 105 1.03 1.00 7.10
CA LEU A 105 -0.06 1.21 8.04
C LEU A 105 -1.37 0.88 7.29
N PRO A 106 -1.94 -0.32 7.50
CA PRO A 106 -3.14 -0.79 6.83
C PRO A 106 -4.41 -0.11 7.38
N PRO A 107 -5.60 -0.34 6.78
CA PRO A 107 -6.86 -0.03 7.44
C PRO A 107 -6.97 -0.85 8.73
N LEU A 108 -7.11 -0.17 9.87
CA LEU A 108 -7.03 -0.77 11.20
C LEU A 108 -8.23 -1.67 11.51
N PHE A 109 -9.34 -1.43 10.81
CA PHE A 109 -10.65 -2.07 11.05
C PHE A 109 -11.08 -3.04 9.94
N GLY A 110 -10.21 -3.30 8.97
CA GLY A 110 -10.46 -4.23 7.88
C GLY A 110 -10.38 -3.57 6.50
N SER A 111 -9.80 -4.29 5.55
CA SER A 111 -9.65 -3.84 4.16
C SER A 111 -11.02 -3.68 3.51
N TYR A 112 -11.19 -2.62 2.70
CA TYR A 112 -12.42 -2.32 1.96
C TYR A 112 -13.68 -2.03 2.80
N ARG A 113 -13.56 -1.97 4.13
CA ARG A 113 -14.68 -1.86 5.07
C ARG A 113 -14.72 -0.52 5.79
N ALA A 114 -15.06 0.53 5.04
CA ALA A 114 -15.21 1.88 5.60
C ALA A 114 -16.26 1.96 6.73
N ASP A 115 -17.24 1.07 6.72
CA ASP A 115 -18.31 0.97 7.71
C ASP A 115 -17.84 0.43 9.08
N LEU A 116 -16.67 -0.20 9.16
CA LEU A 116 -16.10 -0.71 10.40
C LEU A 116 -15.21 0.29 11.13
N PHE A 117 -14.96 1.47 10.55
CA PHE A 117 -14.08 2.47 11.13
C PHE A 117 -14.56 2.96 12.50
N ASP A 118 -13.69 2.85 13.51
CA ASP A 118 -13.92 3.35 14.86
C ASP A 118 -12.83 4.35 15.27
N ALA A 119 -13.17 5.64 15.18
CA ALA A 119 -12.26 6.73 15.55
C ALA A 119 -11.72 6.60 17.00
N GLY A 120 -12.47 5.99 17.91
CA GLY A 120 -12.09 5.82 19.32
C GLY A 120 -10.94 4.83 19.53
N ARG A 121 -10.73 3.91 18.58
CA ARG A 121 -9.71 2.86 18.67
C ARG A 121 -8.47 3.12 17.81
N VAL A 122 -8.45 4.17 16.99
CA VAL A 122 -7.28 4.45 16.11
C VAL A 122 -5.98 4.57 16.90
N SER A 123 -6.00 5.29 18.03
CA SER A 123 -4.81 5.44 18.88
C SER A 123 -4.33 4.12 19.49
N GLU A 124 -5.27 3.28 19.94
CA GLU A 124 -5.00 1.95 20.48
C GLU A 124 -4.30 1.05 19.44
N LEU A 125 -4.76 1.08 18.19
CA LEU A 125 -4.32 0.15 17.15
C LEU A 125 -3.11 0.65 16.35
N ALA A 126 -3.03 1.95 16.05
CA ALA A 126 -1.93 2.50 15.24
C ALA A 126 -0.65 2.72 16.05
N THR A 127 -0.76 3.12 17.33
CA THR A 127 0.40 3.51 18.14
C THR A 127 1.46 2.41 18.29
N PRO A 128 1.10 1.14 18.58
CA PRO A 128 2.09 0.06 18.68
C PRO A 128 2.83 -0.16 17.36
N LEU A 129 2.11 -0.13 16.22
CA LEU A 129 2.69 -0.29 14.90
C LEU A 129 3.64 0.87 14.55
N ILE A 130 3.20 2.11 14.74
CA ILE A 130 4.02 3.31 14.49
C ILE A 130 5.29 3.29 15.35
N ARG A 131 5.17 2.98 16.65
CA ARG A 131 6.32 2.95 17.55
C ARG A 131 7.36 1.91 17.11
N ALA A 132 6.90 0.70 16.80
CA ALA A 132 7.77 -0.41 16.44
C ALA A 132 8.42 -0.23 15.06
N LEU A 133 7.71 0.32 14.09
CA LEU A 133 8.21 0.53 12.74
C LEU A 133 9.15 1.75 12.64
N SER A 134 8.94 2.78 13.48
CA SER A 134 9.65 4.06 13.38
C SER A 134 11.18 3.95 13.23
N PRO A 135 11.92 3.14 14.02
CA PRO A 135 13.38 3.05 13.88
C PRO A 135 13.84 2.39 12.57
N HIS A 136 12.95 1.75 11.82
CA HIS A 136 13.31 0.94 10.66
C HIS A 136 12.89 1.56 9.31
N VAL A 137 12.02 2.57 9.30
CA VAL A 137 11.39 3.10 8.08
C VAL A 137 11.95 4.46 7.67
N ASP A 138 11.99 4.71 6.37
CA ASP A 138 12.36 6.00 5.77
C ASP A 138 11.13 6.90 5.52
N LEU A 139 9.95 6.29 5.38
CA LEU A 139 8.67 6.97 5.14
C LEU A 139 7.51 6.16 5.71
N TRP A 140 6.38 6.83 5.91
CA TRP A 140 5.12 6.24 6.36
C TRP A 140 4.15 6.07 5.19
N LEU A 141 3.51 4.90 5.08
CA LEU A 141 2.53 4.61 4.04
C LEU A 141 1.23 4.12 4.69
N ALA A 142 0.24 5.01 4.75
CA ALA A 142 -1.14 4.63 5.06
C ALA A 142 -1.80 4.09 3.79
N GLU A 143 -1.92 2.78 3.64
CA GLU A 143 -2.37 2.17 2.37
C GLU A 143 -3.72 1.47 2.45
N THR A 144 -4.37 1.32 1.28
CA THR A 144 -5.69 0.69 1.14
C THR A 144 -6.78 1.39 1.95
N MET A 145 -6.61 2.69 2.22
CA MET A 145 -7.54 3.48 3.03
C MET A 145 -8.89 3.58 2.32
N SER A 146 -9.98 3.27 3.02
CA SER A 146 -11.33 3.20 2.44
C SER A 146 -12.16 4.47 2.65
N LEU A 147 -11.70 5.37 3.54
CA LEU A 147 -12.34 6.63 3.88
C LEU A 147 -11.30 7.70 4.26
N ILE A 148 -11.68 8.98 4.21
CA ILE A 148 -10.76 10.10 4.49
C ILE A 148 -10.34 10.17 5.96
N ALA A 149 -11.27 9.86 6.88
CA ALA A 149 -11.06 10.08 8.32
C ALA A 149 -9.91 9.25 8.92
N GLU A 150 -9.70 8.02 8.42
CA GLU A 150 -8.72 7.08 8.96
C GLU A 150 -7.26 7.53 8.76
N PRO A 151 -6.78 7.85 7.54
CA PRO A 151 -5.41 8.33 7.35
C PRO A 151 -5.15 9.67 8.05
N LEU A 152 -6.17 10.52 8.23
CA LEU A 152 -6.04 11.77 9.01
C LEU A 152 -5.85 11.48 10.51
N ALA A 153 -6.57 10.50 11.05
CA ALA A 153 -6.40 10.06 12.43
C ALA A 153 -5.02 9.40 12.64
N ILE A 154 -4.55 8.60 11.68
CA ILE A 154 -3.18 8.05 11.69
C ILE A 154 -2.13 9.16 11.64
N ARG A 155 -2.30 10.16 10.75
CA ARG A 155 -1.39 11.31 10.62
C ARG A 155 -1.18 12.02 11.96
N ALA A 156 -2.24 12.19 12.75
CA ALA A 156 -2.18 12.84 14.05
C ALA A 156 -1.36 12.07 15.11
N LEU A 157 -1.07 10.78 14.86
CA LEU A 157 -0.29 9.92 15.75
C LEU A 157 1.16 9.72 15.28
N LEU A 158 1.48 10.14 14.06
CA LEU A 158 2.84 10.02 13.52
C LEU A 158 3.80 10.94 14.28
N PRO A 159 5.05 10.50 14.52
CA PRO A 159 6.07 11.33 15.16
C PRO A 159 6.46 12.53 14.27
N GLU A 160 6.91 13.61 14.89
CA GLU A 160 7.54 14.74 14.20
C GLU A 160 9.01 14.43 13.84
N ASP A 161 9.23 13.30 13.15
CA ASP A 161 10.56 12.81 12.76
C ASP A 161 11.02 13.30 11.38
N GLY A 162 10.19 14.09 10.70
CA GLY A 162 10.46 14.64 9.38
C GLY A 162 10.39 13.61 8.24
N LYS A 163 9.94 12.38 8.50
CA LYS A 163 9.77 11.35 7.46
C LYS A 163 8.55 11.68 6.59
N PRO A 164 8.62 11.42 5.27
CA PRO A 164 7.48 11.62 4.39
C PRO A 164 6.27 10.78 4.81
N PHE A 165 5.08 11.32 4.61
CA PHE A 165 3.82 10.60 4.82
C PHE A 165 3.04 10.46 3.51
N TRP A 166 2.85 9.21 3.09
CA TRP A 166 2.14 8.84 1.88
C TRP A 166 0.81 8.20 2.27
N VAL A 167 -0.24 8.53 1.52
CA VAL A 167 -1.55 7.91 1.69
C VAL A 167 -1.98 7.30 0.37
N SER A 168 -2.37 6.03 0.41
CA SER A 168 -2.96 5.33 -0.72
C SER A 168 -4.39 4.92 -0.42
N PHE A 169 -5.30 5.30 -1.30
CA PHE A 169 -6.72 4.97 -1.17
C PHE A 169 -7.11 3.79 -2.06
N THR A 170 -8.05 2.98 -1.58
CA THR A 170 -8.79 2.02 -2.41
C THR A 170 -10.10 2.64 -2.91
N LEU A 171 -10.47 2.33 -4.14
CA LEU A 171 -11.60 2.92 -4.84
C LEU A 171 -12.77 1.94 -4.96
N GLU A 172 -13.97 2.48 -5.19
CA GLU A 172 -15.12 1.71 -5.66
C GLU A 172 -14.88 1.24 -7.10
N ASP A 173 -14.92 -0.07 -7.33
CA ASP A 173 -14.60 -0.69 -8.62
C ASP A 173 -15.57 -1.79 -9.07
N GLU A 174 -16.71 -1.99 -8.38
CA GLU A 174 -17.72 -2.97 -8.76
C GLU A 174 -18.71 -2.45 -9.82
N ALA A 175 -19.00 -1.16 -9.78
CA ALA A 175 -19.90 -0.49 -10.72
C ALA A 175 -19.19 0.69 -11.41
N PRO A 176 -18.20 0.41 -12.29
CA PRO A 176 -17.50 1.47 -13.02
C PRO A 176 -18.48 2.21 -13.94
N GLY A 177 -18.62 3.52 -13.76
CA GLY A 177 -19.55 4.32 -14.58
C GLY A 177 -19.77 5.79 -14.18
N GLY A 178 -19.02 6.32 -13.22
CA GLY A 178 -19.14 7.70 -12.73
C GLY A 178 -17.79 8.30 -12.37
N GLU A 179 -17.81 9.44 -11.69
CA GLU A 179 -16.59 10.00 -11.10
C GLU A 179 -16.04 9.02 -10.04
N PRO A 180 -14.72 8.75 -10.01
CA PRO A 180 -14.14 7.83 -9.03
C PRO A 180 -14.39 8.30 -7.59
N THR A 181 -14.76 7.35 -6.73
CA THR A 181 -14.96 7.57 -5.30
C THR A 181 -14.15 6.58 -4.48
N LEU A 182 -13.88 6.94 -3.24
CA LEU A 182 -13.42 6.00 -2.23
C LEU A 182 -14.49 4.93 -1.98
N ARG A 183 -14.12 3.81 -1.34
CA ARG A 183 -15.10 2.79 -0.95
C ARG A 183 -16.14 3.28 0.06
N SER A 184 -15.87 4.36 0.79
CA SER A 184 -16.87 5.09 1.60
C SER A 184 -17.90 5.88 0.79
N GLY A 185 -17.69 6.06 -0.51
CA GLY A 185 -18.46 6.95 -1.37
C GLY A 185 -17.99 8.41 -1.37
N GLU A 186 -16.97 8.76 -0.56
CA GLU A 186 -16.35 10.09 -0.58
C GLU A 186 -15.65 10.34 -1.93
N ARG A 187 -15.68 11.59 -2.41
CA ARG A 187 -15.07 11.96 -3.69
C ARG A 187 -13.55 12.01 -3.58
N VAL A 188 -12.86 11.59 -4.64
CA VAL A 188 -11.39 11.69 -4.72
C VAL A 188 -10.90 13.14 -4.55
N ALA A 189 -11.60 14.13 -5.10
CA ALA A 189 -11.24 15.54 -4.95
C ALA A 189 -11.29 16.04 -3.49
N ASP A 190 -12.26 15.54 -2.71
CA ASP A 190 -12.38 15.88 -1.28
C ASP A 190 -11.23 15.24 -0.48
N ALA A 191 -10.89 13.99 -0.80
CA ALA A 191 -9.75 13.29 -0.22
C ALA A 191 -8.44 14.03 -0.49
N VAL A 192 -8.22 14.49 -1.72
CA VAL A 192 -7.02 15.26 -2.10
C VAL A 192 -6.95 16.58 -1.32
N THR A 193 -8.07 17.30 -1.20
CA THR A 193 -8.13 18.56 -0.44
C THR A 193 -7.79 18.34 1.03
N ALA A 194 -8.36 17.30 1.65
CA ALA A 194 -8.13 16.96 3.04
C ALA A 194 -6.65 16.57 3.29
N LEU A 195 -6.09 15.70 2.44
CA LEU A 195 -4.71 15.25 2.57
C LEU A 195 -3.68 16.35 2.28
N ALA A 196 -3.93 17.21 1.29
CA ALA A 196 -3.07 18.35 1.03
C ALA A 196 -3.03 19.27 2.27
N SER A 197 -4.17 19.50 2.92
CA SER A 197 -4.26 20.28 4.16
C SER A 197 -3.55 19.61 5.34
N ALA A 198 -3.50 18.28 5.37
CA ALA A 198 -2.78 17.49 6.38
C ALA A 198 -1.26 17.39 6.13
N GLY A 199 -0.77 17.98 5.03
CA GLY A 199 0.65 18.02 4.69
C GLY A 199 1.22 16.64 4.33
N VAL A 200 0.50 15.84 3.53
CA VAL A 200 1.06 14.63 2.93
C VAL A 200 2.07 14.96 1.83
N ASP A 201 3.01 14.04 1.58
CA ASP A 201 4.00 14.14 0.52
C ASP A 201 3.57 13.41 -0.76
N ALA A 202 2.66 12.44 -0.64
CA ALA A 202 2.13 11.71 -1.77
C ALA A 202 0.71 11.19 -1.56
N ILE A 203 -0.05 11.15 -2.65
CA ILE A 203 -1.38 10.55 -2.74
C ILE A 203 -1.34 9.47 -3.82
N LEU A 204 -1.69 8.25 -3.43
CA LEU A 204 -1.67 7.08 -4.29
C LEU A 204 -3.05 6.41 -4.33
N PHE A 205 -3.21 5.48 -5.27
CA PHE A 205 -4.39 4.62 -5.36
C PHE A 205 -3.95 3.17 -5.50
N ASN A 206 -4.49 2.28 -4.65
CA ASN A 206 -4.08 0.88 -4.61
C ASN A 206 -5.21 -0.08 -4.30
N CYS A 207 -4.91 -1.35 -4.58
CA CYS A 207 -5.77 -2.49 -4.30
C CYS A 207 -7.21 -2.35 -4.82
N CYS A 208 -7.33 -1.74 -5.99
CA CYS A 208 -8.52 -1.72 -6.84
C CYS A 208 -8.11 -1.98 -8.29
N GLN A 209 -9.09 -2.03 -9.20
CA GLN A 209 -8.84 -2.29 -10.60
C GLN A 209 -8.01 -1.19 -11.29
N PRO A 210 -7.05 -1.56 -12.18
CA PRO A 210 -6.26 -0.60 -12.94
C PRO A 210 -7.07 0.47 -13.70
N GLU A 211 -8.22 0.07 -14.22
CA GLU A 211 -9.17 0.89 -14.97
C GLU A 211 -9.67 2.09 -14.17
N VAL A 212 -9.97 1.90 -12.88
CA VAL A 212 -10.54 2.94 -12.01
C VAL A 212 -9.46 3.90 -11.52
N ILE A 213 -8.23 3.41 -11.32
CA ILE A 213 -7.08 4.20 -10.85
C ILE A 213 -6.73 5.32 -11.82
N GLU A 214 -6.77 5.08 -13.15
CA GLU A 214 -6.47 6.12 -14.13
C GLU A 214 -7.43 7.33 -14.00
N GLY A 215 -8.71 7.07 -13.76
CA GLY A 215 -9.70 8.12 -13.49
C GLY A 215 -9.37 8.91 -12.23
N ALA A 216 -9.04 8.22 -11.14
CA ALA A 216 -8.74 8.86 -9.87
C ALA A 216 -7.47 9.72 -9.94
N LEU A 217 -6.44 9.27 -10.67
CA LEU A 217 -5.23 10.07 -10.93
C LEU A 217 -5.54 11.37 -11.67
N LYS A 218 -6.43 11.35 -12.67
CA LYS A 218 -6.85 12.56 -13.39
C LYS A 218 -7.56 13.54 -12.47
N VAL A 219 -8.49 13.06 -11.65
CA VAL A 219 -9.21 13.88 -10.67
C VAL A 219 -8.23 14.46 -9.65
N ALA A 220 -7.31 13.64 -9.14
CA ALA A 220 -6.33 14.07 -8.15
C ALA A 220 -5.35 15.11 -8.71
N GLY A 221 -4.85 14.91 -9.94
CA GLY A 221 -4.00 15.89 -10.62
C GLY A 221 -4.68 17.24 -10.81
N ALA A 222 -5.96 17.25 -11.24
CA ALA A 222 -6.73 18.47 -11.40
C ALA A 222 -6.99 19.19 -10.05
N ALA A 223 -7.28 18.42 -8.99
CA ALA A 223 -7.46 18.96 -7.65
C ALA A 223 -6.16 19.57 -7.11
N LEU A 224 -5.02 18.88 -7.21
CA LEU A 224 -3.71 19.40 -6.80
C LEU A 224 -3.31 20.66 -7.58
N GLN A 225 -3.62 20.72 -8.87
CA GLN A 225 -3.40 21.92 -9.68
C GLN A 225 -4.25 23.10 -9.18
N THR A 226 -5.51 22.86 -8.83
CA THR A 226 -6.42 23.89 -8.29
C THR A 226 -5.94 24.41 -6.93
N LEU A 227 -5.34 23.54 -6.12
CA LEU A 227 -4.81 23.85 -4.80
C LEU A 227 -3.38 24.44 -4.83
N ASP A 228 -2.75 24.55 -6.00
CA ASP A 228 -1.34 24.92 -6.17
C ASP A 228 -0.37 24.04 -5.36
N ARG A 229 -0.63 22.73 -5.32
CA ARG A 229 0.14 21.73 -4.57
C ARG A 229 0.88 20.75 -5.47
N SER A 230 1.70 21.30 -6.37
CA SER A 230 2.56 20.52 -7.28
C SER A 230 3.74 19.81 -6.59
N ASP A 231 3.95 20.08 -5.30
CA ASP A 231 4.88 19.40 -4.41
C ASP A 231 4.41 18.00 -4.00
N ILE A 232 3.10 17.75 -4.01
CA ILE A 232 2.52 16.44 -3.65
C ILE A 232 2.62 15.48 -4.85
N ARG A 233 3.20 14.31 -4.61
CA ARG A 233 3.37 13.26 -5.62
C ARG A 233 2.09 12.45 -5.84
N LEU A 234 1.92 11.91 -7.04
CA LEU A 234 0.83 10.99 -7.36
C LEU A 234 1.36 9.57 -7.64
N GLY A 235 0.61 8.55 -7.22
CA GLY A 235 1.00 7.16 -7.45
C GLY A 235 -0.11 6.16 -7.65
N ALA A 236 0.28 4.97 -8.09
CA ALA A 236 -0.63 3.89 -8.42
C ALA A 236 0.02 2.50 -8.26
N TYR A 237 -0.70 1.58 -7.64
CA TYR A 237 -0.30 0.17 -7.58
C TYR A 237 -1.53 -0.75 -7.41
N ALA A 238 -2.00 -1.28 -8.54
CA ALA A 238 -3.28 -1.99 -8.64
C ALA A 238 -3.20 -3.48 -8.25
N ASN A 239 -4.37 -4.09 -8.06
CA ASN A 239 -4.51 -5.54 -7.96
C ASN A 239 -4.43 -6.21 -9.35
N ALA A 240 -4.17 -7.52 -9.35
CA ALA A 240 -4.24 -8.39 -10.52
C ALA A 240 -5.46 -9.34 -10.49
N PHE A 241 -6.41 -9.16 -9.59
CA PHE A 241 -7.62 -10.02 -9.47
C PHE A 241 -8.84 -9.35 -10.09
N PRO A 242 -9.90 -10.12 -10.40
CA PRO A 242 -11.22 -9.55 -10.70
C PRO A 242 -11.74 -8.63 -9.58
N PRO A 243 -12.70 -7.74 -9.87
CA PRO A 243 -13.38 -6.95 -8.84
C PRO A 243 -13.97 -7.85 -7.76
N GLN A 244 -13.77 -7.48 -6.50
CA GLN A 244 -14.39 -8.15 -5.36
C GLN A 244 -15.76 -7.52 -5.08
N PRO A 245 -16.84 -8.32 -4.90
CA PRO A 245 -18.15 -7.78 -4.51
C PRO A 245 -18.09 -7.13 -3.11
N LYS A 246 -19.03 -6.21 -2.81
CA LYS A 246 -19.05 -5.46 -1.53
C LYS A 246 -19.12 -6.33 -0.30
N GLU A 247 -19.75 -7.49 -0.46
CA GLU A 247 -19.91 -8.48 0.58
C GLU A 247 -18.71 -9.42 0.69
N ALA A 248 -17.75 -9.35 -0.24
CA ALA A 248 -16.53 -10.14 -0.17
C ALA A 248 -15.78 -9.79 1.11
N THR A 249 -15.53 -10.81 1.91
CA THR A 249 -14.65 -10.67 3.04
C THR A 249 -13.22 -10.74 2.53
N ALA A 250 -12.28 -10.06 3.20
CA ALA A 250 -10.85 -10.27 2.97
C ALA A 250 -10.41 -11.73 3.25
N ASN A 251 -11.32 -12.68 3.48
CA ASN A 251 -11.06 -14.07 3.79
C ASN A 251 -11.82 -15.05 2.86
N ASP A 252 -12.24 -14.61 1.67
CA ASP A 252 -12.90 -15.49 0.70
C ASP A 252 -11.88 -16.09 -0.30
N GLY A 253 -10.99 -16.94 0.20
CA GLY A 253 -10.11 -17.77 -0.65
C GLY A 253 -9.03 -17.01 -1.44
N LEU A 254 -8.42 -17.69 -2.41
CA LEU A 254 -7.43 -17.13 -3.34
C LEU A 254 -8.10 -16.92 -4.71
N ASP A 255 -8.32 -15.66 -5.10
CA ASP A 255 -8.87 -15.35 -6.42
C ASP A 255 -7.94 -15.79 -7.56
N GLU A 256 -8.50 -16.10 -8.72
CA GLU A 256 -7.69 -16.28 -9.91
C GLU A 256 -7.08 -14.94 -10.37
N ILE A 257 -5.83 -14.96 -10.80
CA ILE A 257 -5.19 -13.78 -11.40
C ILE A 257 -5.79 -13.57 -12.78
N ARG A 258 -6.24 -12.35 -13.06
CA ARG A 258 -6.67 -11.92 -14.38
C ARG A 258 -5.57 -12.19 -15.41
N THR A 259 -5.91 -12.91 -16.48
CA THR A 259 -4.97 -13.27 -17.54
C THR A 259 -4.50 -12.07 -18.35
N ASP A 260 -5.25 -10.96 -18.34
CA ASP A 260 -4.92 -9.69 -18.98
C ASP A 260 -4.14 -8.72 -18.07
N LEU A 261 -3.60 -9.20 -16.94
CA LEU A 261 -2.72 -8.45 -16.04
C LEU A 261 -1.36 -9.14 -15.83
N GLY A 262 -0.86 -9.79 -16.90
CA GLY A 262 0.53 -10.24 -16.96
C GLY A 262 1.52 -9.07 -16.93
N PRO A 263 2.84 -9.35 -16.81
CA PRO A 263 3.85 -8.29 -16.66
C PRO A 263 3.82 -7.19 -17.72
N LEU A 264 3.58 -7.54 -18.99
CA LEU A 264 3.52 -6.56 -20.08
C LEU A 264 2.18 -5.83 -20.16
N ASP A 265 1.08 -6.49 -19.82
CA ASP A 265 -0.24 -5.85 -19.81
C ASP A 265 -0.34 -4.84 -18.66
N TYR A 266 0.18 -5.20 -17.48
CA TYR A 266 0.30 -4.30 -16.34
C TYR A 266 1.22 -3.11 -16.62
N LEU A 267 2.33 -3.33 -17.35
CA LEU A 267 3.19 -2.24 -17.81
C LEU A 267 2.40 -1.24 -18.68
N GLY A 268 1.52 -1.72 -19.57
CA GLY A 268 0.66 -0.84 -20.36
C GLY A 268 -0.27 0.04 -19.51
N TRP A 269 -0.78 -0.47 -18.39
CA TRP A 269 -1.51 0.34 -17.40
C TRP A 269 -0.60 1.37 -16.71
N ALA A 270 0.58 0.96 -16.28
CA ALA A 270 1.56 1.84 -15.66
C ALA A 270 2.00 3.00 -16.57
N GLU A 271 2.16 2.77 -17.88
CA GLU A 271 2.43 3.82 -18.87
C GLU A 271 1.30 4.83 -18.94
N ARG A 272 0.04 4.39 -18.88
CA ARG A 272 -1.14 5.28 -18.83
C ARG A 272 -1.17 6.11 -17.55
N TRP A 273 -0.95 5.49 -16.39
CA TRP A 273 -0.88 6.20 -15.11
C TRP A 273 0.22 7.26 -15.12
N ARG A 274 1.40 6.92 -15.66
CA ARG A 274 2.49 7.89 -15.83
C ARG A 274 2.09 9.04 -16.75
N GLY A 275 1.40 8.74 -17.86
CA GLY A 275 0.89 9.75 -18.78
C GLY A 275 -0.08 10.76 -18.15
N VAL A 276 -0.70 10.41 -17.03
CA VAL A 276 -1.62 11.29 -16.27
C VAL A 276 -1.02 11.80 -14.96
N GLY A 277 0.31 11.69 -14.78
CA GLY A 277 1.05 12.34 -13.70
C GLY A 277 1.52 11.43 -12.56
N ALA A 278 1.27 10.11 -12.61
CA ALA A 278 1.80 9.20 -11.60
C ALA A 278 3.34 9.07 -11.72
N ASN A 279 4.03 9.21 -10.59
CA ASN A 279 5.48 9.10 -10.48
C ASN A 279 5.92 8.13 -9.36
N LEU A 280 4.97 7.54 -8.63
CA LEU A 280 5.15 6.43 -7.70
C LEU A 280 4.34 5.25 -8.25
N ILE A 281 4.99 4.22 -8.80
CA ILE A 281 4.29 3.12 -9.48
C ILE A 281 4.77 1.78 -8.96
N GLY A 282 3.86 0.92 -8.52
CA GLY A 282 4.18 -0.41 -7.97
C GLY A 282 3.14 -1.46 -8.32
N GLY A 283 3.00 -2.47 -7.47
CA GLY A 283 1.94 -3.47 -7.53
C GLY A 283 1.27 -3.73 -6.17
N CYS A 284 -0.02 -4.10 -6.16
CA CYS A 284 -0.68 -4.69 -5.00
C CYS A 284 -0.83 -6.21 -5.22
N CYS A 285 -1.97 -6.81 -4.86
CA CYS A 285 -2.13 -8.24 -4.81
C CYS A 285 -2.09 -8.86 -6.21
N GLY A 286 -1.29 -9.93 -6.38
CA GLY A 286 -1.12 -10.63 -7.66
C GLY A 286 -0.09 -10.00 -8.61
N ILE A 287 0.57 -8.92 -8.18
CA ILE A 287 1.69 -8.30 -8.92
C ILE A 287 3.02 -8.74 -8.29
N GLY A 288 3.78 -9.54 -9.03
CA GLY A 288 4.99 -10.21 -8.56
C GLY A 288 6.30 -9.52 -8.98
N PRO A 289 7.46 -10.07 -8.59
CA PRO A 289 8.78 -9.57 -8.99
C PRO A 289 8.95 -9.43 -10.51
N GLU A 290 8.34 -10.30 -11.32
CA GLU A 290 8.37 -10.25 -12.78
C GLU A 290 7.69 -8.99 -13.35
N HIS A 291 6.60 -8.54 -12.74
CA HIS A 291 5.95 -7.27 -13.09
C HIS A 291 6.84 -6.09 -12.73
N ILE A 292 7.39 -6.08 -11.51
CA ILE A 292 8.29 -5.01 -11.05
C ILE A 292 9.53 -4.90 -11.93
N GLN A 293 10.08 -6.02 -12.39
CA GLN A 293 11.18 -6.03 -13.36
C GLN A 293 10.78 -5.38 -14.69
N ALA A 294 9.58 -5.67 -15.21
CA ALA A 294 9.07 -5.04 -16.43
C ALA A 294 8.92 -3.52 -16.26
N LEU A 295 8.34 -3.07 -15.13
CA LEU A 295 8.21 -1.65 -14.79
C LEU A 295 9.57 -0.95 -14.71
N SER A 296 10.49 -1.52 -13.92
CA SER A 296 11.82 -0.94 -13.68
C SER A 296 12.67 -0.87 -14.94
N SER A 297 12.47 -1.76 -15.91
CA SER A 297 13.28 -1.81 -17.13
C SER A 297 12.78 -0.86 -18.23
N ARG A 298 11.50 -0.46 -18.19
CA ARG A 298 10.84 0.26 -19.30
C ARG A 298 10.41 1.68 -18.94
N LEU A 299 10.11 1.93 -17.68
CA LEU A 299 9.66 3.24 -17.24
C LEU A 299 10.80 4.13 -16.72
N ARG A 300 12.01 3.60 -16.57
CA ARG A 300 13.19 4.41 -16.22
C ARG A 300 13.82 5.08 -17.43
#